data_AF-A0A846AJL0-F1
#
_entry.id   AF-A0A846AJL0-F1
#
_cell.length_a   1.000
_cell.length_b   1.000
_cell.length_c   1.000
_cell.angle_alpha   90.00
_cell.angle_beta   90.00
_cell.angle_gamma   90.00
#
_symmetry.space_group_name_H-M   'P 1'
#
loop_
_entity.id
_entity.type
_entity.pdbx_description
1 polymer ?
#
loop_
_entity_poly.entity_id
_entity_poly.type
_entity_poly.pdbx_seq_one_letter_code
_entity_poly.pdbx_strand_id
1 'polypeptide(L)'
;MNSQSIKLVIEVVSSNWSDDYALKLDAYEIMGIKEYWIVDYLGLGGRKFIGYPKQPTFTVNILENGEYKSTQFKDKQLIQSSIFPELKLTVEQIFLAE
;
A
#
# COMPACT_ATOMS: atom_id res chain seq x y z
N MET A 1 2.31 -15.34 -16.42
CA MET A 1 1.40 -14.27 -16.89
C MET A 1 2.22 -13.00 -17.06
N ASN A 2 2.21 -12.36 -18.24
CA ASN A 2 2.87 -11.07 -18.43
C ASN A 2 2.00 -9.96 -17.80
N SER A 3 2.27 -9.57 -16.56
CA SER A 3 1.61 -8.42 -15.90
C SER A 3 2.06 -7.07 -16.45
N GLN A 4 2.77 -7.02 -17.57
CA GLN A 4 3.33 -5.77 -18.11
C GLN A 4 2.28 -4.67 -18.34
N SER A 5 0.99 -5.00 -18.45
CA SER A 5 -0.11 -4.04 -18.58
C SER A 5 -0.56 -3.40 -17.25
N ILE A 6 -0.45 -4.10 -16.11
CA ILE A 6 -0.87 -3.57 -14.80
C ILE A 6 0.34 -2.99 -14.10
N LYS A 7 0.39 -1.66 -13.98
CA LYS A 7 1.51 -0.96 -13.32
C LYS A 7 1.27 -0.79 -11.83
N LEU A 8 0.03 -0.53 -11.43
CA LEU A 8 -0.36 -0.21 -10.06
C LEU A 8 -1.65 -0.93 -9.70
N VAL A 9 -1.71 -1.48 -8.49
CA VAL A 9 -2.96 -1.89 -7.82
C VAL A 9 -3.09 -1.08 -6.53
N ILE A 10 -4.31 -0.67 -6.20
CA ILE A 10 -4.62 0.04 -4.96
C ILE A 10 -5.77 -0.73 -4.29
N GLU A 11 -5.55 -1.15 -3.05
CA GLU A 11 -6.58 -1.81 -2.23
C GLU A 11 -6.94 -0.93 -1.04
N VAL A 12 -8.25 -0.70 -0.87
CA VAL A 12 -8.79 0.03 0.28
C VAL A 12 -9.26 -0.98 1.31
N VAL A 13 -8.60 -0.98 2.47
CA VAL A 13 -8.79 -2.01 3.48
C VAL A 13 -10.20 -1.92 4.08
N SER A 14 -10.81 -3.09 4.21
CA SER A 14 -12.08 -3.28 4.91
C SER A 14 -11.90 -4.22 6.10
N SER A 15 -12.97 -4.84 6.59
CA SER A 15 -12.92 -5.80 7.68
C SER A 15 -12.03 -7.02 7.39
N ASN A 16 -11.86 -7.40 6.12
CA ASN A 16 -11.04 -8.55 5.70
C ASN A 16 -9.57 -8.19 5.39
N TRP A 17 -8.96 -7.39 6.26
CA TRP A 17 -7.62 -6.82 6.07
C TRP A 17 -6.49 -7.85 5.90
N SER A 18 -6.67 -9.09 6.39
CA SER A 18 -5.62 -10.11 6.32
C SER A 18 -5.30 -10.50 4.88
N ASP A 19 -6.28 -10.44 3.98
CA ASP A 19 -6.09 -10.81 2.59
C ASP A 19 -5.23 -9.78 1.86
N ASP A 20 -5.46 -8.49 2.11
CA ASP A 20 -4.71 -7.39 1.47
C ASP A 20 -3.24 -7.40 1.92
N TYR A 21 -2.99 -7.59 3.22
CA TYR A 21 -1.63 -7.57 3.77
C TYR A 21 -0.86 -8.90 3.64
N ALA A 22 -1.50 -9.99 3.21
CA ALA A 22 -0.83 -11.29 3.08
C ALA A 22 -1.08 -11.95 1.72
N LEU A 23 -2.32 -12.37 1.44
CA LEU A 23 -2.61 -13.20 0.27
C LEU A 23 -2.41 -12.44 -1.05
N LYS A 24 -2.88 -11.19 -1.13
CA LYS A 24 -2.78 -10.36 -2.34
C LYS A 24 -1.35 -9.87 -2.58
N LEU A 25 -0.61 -9.58 -1.51
CA LEU A 25 0.79 -9.15 -1.58
C LEU A 25 1.63 -10.19 -2.35
N ASP A 26 1.58 -11.45 -1.93
CA ASP A 26 2.31 -12.56 -2.56
C ASP A 26 1.86 -12.77 -4.01
N ALA A 27 0.54 -12.71 -4.26
CA ALA A 27 -0.01 -12.89 -5.60
C ALA A 27 0.48 -11.80 -6.58
N TYR A 28 0.48 -10.53 -6.16
CA TYR A 28 0.89 -9.41 -7.00
C TYR A 28 2.40 -9.35 -7.22
N GLU A 29 3.18 -9.83 -6.24
CA GLU A 29 4.63 -10.02 -6.37
C GLU A 29 4.95 -11.06 -7.45
N ILE A 30 4.34 -12.24 -7.37
CA ILE A 30 4.47 -13.31 -8.36
C ILE A 30 4.01 -12.84 -9.74
N MET A 31 2.94 -12.05 -9.79
CA MET A 31 2.48 -11.46 -11.04
C MET A 31 3.48 -10.45 -11.59
N GLY A 32 4.32 -9.80 -10.77
CA GLY A 32 5.31 -8.81 -11.20
C GLY A 32 4.75 -7.40 -11.33
N ILE A 33 3.70 -7.07 -10.56
CA ILE A 33 3.10 -5.73 -10.57
C ILE A 33 4.08 -4.75 -9.90
N LYS A 34 4.43 -3.66 -10.59
CA LYS A 34 5.50 -2.75 -10.16
C LYS A 34 5.21 -2.10 -8.79
N GLU A 35 3.97 -1.73 -8.53
CA GLU A 35 3.60 -1.05 -7.29
C GLU A 35 2.23 -1.51 -6.79
N TYR A 36 2.12 -1.70 -5.47
CA TYR A 36 0.88 -2.12 -4.81
C TYR A 36 0.65 -1.27 -3.57
N TRP A 37 -0.48 -0.56 -3.52
CA TRP A 37 -0.86 0.30 -2.40
C TRP A 37 -1.91 -0.35 -1.54
N ILE A 38 -1.74 -0.21 -0.22
CA ILE A 38 -2.72 -0.62 0.78
C ILE A 38 -3.14 0.64 1.55
N VAL A 39 -4.42 0.99 1.45
CA VAL A 39 -5.02 2.20 1.99
C VAL A 39 -5.85 1.81 3.21
N ASP A 40 -5.23 1.84 4.40
CA ASP A 40 -5.85 1.43 5.66
C ASP A 40 -6.25 2.62 6.51
N TYR A 41 -7.33 3.30 6.09
CA TYR A 41 -7.82 4.54 6.70
C TYR A 41 -8.41 4.35 8.11
N LEU A 42 -8.76 3.12 8.50
CA LEU A 42 -9.27 2.79 9.85
C LEU A 42 -8.19 2.15 10.76
N GLY A 43 -7.00 1.86 10.22
CA GLY A 43 -5.95 1.16 10.95
C GLY A 43 -6.35 -0.25 11.36
N LEU A 44 -6.99 -1.02 10.48
CA LEU A 44 -7.49 -2.37 10.74
C LEU A 44 -6.42 -3.45 10.62
N GLY A 45 -5.34 -3.20 9.89
CA GLY A 45 -4.23 -4.11 9.67
C GLY A 45 -3.63 -4.69 10.96
N GLY A 46 -3.03 -5.88 10.85
CA GLY A 46 -2.33 -6.52 11.96
C GLY A 46 -1.14 -5.68 12.44
N ARG A 47 -0.79 -5.78 13.73
CA ARG A 47 0.33 -5.01 14.33
C ARG A 47 1.66 -5.21 13.60
N LYS A 48 1.89 -6.39 13.03
CA LYS A 48 3.09 -6.66 12.22
C LYS A 48 3.19 -5.79 10.97
N PHE A 49 2.05 -5.31 10.45
CA PHE A 49 1.95 -4.58 9.20
C PHE A 49 1.85 -3.07 9.40
N ILE A 50 1.15 -2.61 10.44
CA ILE A 50 0.93 -1.17 10.65
C ILE A 50 1.51 -0.63 11.96
N GLY A 51 2.13 -1.51 12.77
CA GLY A 51 2.73 -1.17 14.06
C GLY A 51 1.75 -1.14 15.23
N TYR A 52 2.22 -0.57 16.35
CA TYR A 52 1.44 -0.33 17.55
C TYR A 52 1.82 1.03 18.18
N PRO A 53 0.87 1.85 18.66
CA PRO A 53 -0.58 1.68 18.56
C PRO A 53 -1.05 1.61 17.10
N LYS A 54 -2.16 0.88 16.86
CA LYS A 54 -2.76 0.79 15.52
C LYS A 54 -3.36 2.14 15.17
N GLN A 55 -3.05 2.62 13.97
CA GLN A 55 -3.51 3.91 13.46
C GLN A 55 -3.65 3.84 11.93
N PRO A 56 -4.41 4.77 11.32
CA PRO A 56 -4.54 4.85 9.88
C PRO A 56 -3.16 4.84 9.21
N THR A 57 -2.98 3.99 8.20
CA THR A 57 -1.68 3.75 7.59
C THR A 57 -1.84 3.58 6.08
N PHE A 58 -1.02 4.29 5.32
CA PHE A 58 -0.89 4.10 3.89
C PHE A 58 0.39 3.31 3.63
N THR A 59 0.32 2.17 2.96
CA THR A 59 1.49 1.36 2.63
C THR A 59 1.72 1.35 1.13
N VAL A 60 2.92 1.70 0.69
CA VAL A 60 3.38 1.53 -0.69
C VAL A 60 4.33 0.34 -0.74
N ASN A 61 4.04 -0.63 -1.58
CA ASN A 61 4.91 -1.75 -1.89
C ASN A 61 5.50 -1.55 -3.28
N ILE A 62 6.82 -1.41 -3.39
CA ILE A 62 7.52 -1.27 -4.67
C ILE A 62 8.24 -2.57 -4.98
N LEU A 63 8.01 -3.15 -6.16
CA LEU A 63 8.64 -4.39 -6.57
C LEU A 63 10.09 -4.12 -6.98
N GLU A 64 11.03 -4.68 -6.22
CA GLU A 64 12.47 -4.55 -6.44
C GLU A 64 13.11 -5.94 -6.42
N ASN A 65 13.83 -6.30 -7.49
CA ASN A 65 14.51 -7.59 -7.61
C ASN A 65 13.61 -8.82 -7.35
N GLY A 66 12.32 -8.71 -7.69
CA GLY A 66 11.34 -9.78 -7.52
C GLY A 66 10.66 -9.83 -6.15
N GLU A 67 10.96 -8.89 -5.25
CA GLU A 67 10.34 -8.79 -3.92
C GLU A 67 9.78 -7.39 -3.67
N TYR A 68 8.64 -7.29 -2.99
CA TYR A 68 8.12 -6.01 -2.55
C TYR A 68 8.94 -5.43 -1.39
N LYS A 69 9.31 -4.15 -1.53
CA LYS A 69 9.77 -3.31 -0.43
C LYS A 69 8.62 -2.42 0.03
N SER A 70 8.14 -2.67 1.25
CA SER A 70 7.03 -1.94 1.86
C SER A 70 7.51 -0.69 2.59
N THR A 71 6.90 0.45 2.32
CA THR A 71 7.08 1.70 3.06
C THR A 71 5.74 2.18 3.59
N GLN A 72 5.68 2.51 4.88
CA GLN A 72 4.49 3.03 5.54
C GLN A 72 4.56 4.55 5.64
N PHE A 73 3.43 5.20 5.39
CA PHE A 73 3.21 6.63 5.51
C PHE A 73 2.01 6.88 6.41
N LYS A 74 2.09 7.93 7.22
CA LYS A 74 1.08 8.34 8.20
C LYS A 74 1.00 9.86 8.27
N ASP A 75 -0.12 10.37 8.76
CA ASP A 75 -0.33 11.80 9.02
C ASP A 75 0.04 12.69 7.82
N LYS A 76 0.93 13.66 8.02
CA LYS A 76 1.37 14.64 7.01
C LYS A 76 2.50 14.15 6.10
N GLN A 77 2.87 12.88 6.18
CA GLN A 77 3.92 12.33 5.32
C GLN A 77 3.44 12.31 3.87
N LEU A 78 4.30 12.77 2.96
CA LEU A 78 4.08 12.69 1.52
C LEU A 78 4.25 11.24 1.05
N ILE A 79 3.27 10.76 0.29
CA ILE A 79 3.30 9.43 -0.31
C ILE A 79 4.32 9.42 -1.44
N GLN A 80 5.25 8.47 -1.38
CA GLN A 80 6.29 8.32 -2.39
C GLN A 80 5.92 7.17 -3.33
N SER A 81 5.74 7.51 -4.61
CA SER A 81 5.42 6.54 -5.67
C SER A 81 6.55 6.48 -6.70
N SER A 82 6.86 5.28 -7.17
CA SER A 82 7.80 5.08 -8.29
C SER A 82 7.13 5.28 -9.66
N ILE A 83 5.78 5.23 -9.69
CA ILE A 83 4.97 5.40 -10.89
C ILE A 83 4.55 6.87 -11.06
N PHE A 84 4.32 7.57 -9.95
CA PHE A 84 3.99 9.00 -9.93
C PHE A 84 4.99 9.80 -9.08
N PRO A 85 6.23 10.04 -9.57
CA PRO A 85 7.27 10.73 -8.79
C PRO A 85 6.90 12.16 -8.37
N GLU A 86 6.02 12.81 -9.14
CA GLU A 86 5.54 14.17 -8.89
C GLU A 86 4.28 14.23 -8.01
N LEU A 87 3.83 13.09 -7.47
CA LEU A 87 2.64 13.04 -6.62
C LEU A 87 2.90 13.81 -5.31
N LYS A 88 2.10 14.84 -5.06
CA LYS A 88 2.15 15.66 -3.84
C LYS A 88 0.87 15.47 -3.03
N LEU A 89 0.68 14.27 -2.50
CA LEU A 89 -0.42 13.93 -1.59
C LEU A 89 0.14 13.45 -0.26
N THR A 90 -0.39 14.01 0.82
CA THR A 90 -0.17 13.50 2.18
C THR A 90 -1.22 12.45 2.54
N VAL A 91 -0.90 11.59 3.51
CA VAL A 91 -1.84 10.58 4.00
C VAL A 91 -3.08 11.21 4.61
N GLU A 92 -2.91 12.30 5.37
CA GLU A 92 -4.00 13.09 5.96
C GLU A 92 -4.99 13.58 4.89
N GLN A 93 -4.49 14.07 3.75
CA GLN A 93 -5.35 14.52 2.65
C GLN A 93 -6.17 13.38 2.01
N ILE A 94 -5.69 12.14 2.07
CA ILE A 94 -6.43 10.99 1.56
C ILE A 94 -7.48 10.52 2.58
N PHE A 95 -7.15 10.50 3.87
CA PHE A 95 -8.03 9.94 4.90
C PHE A 95 -9.08 10.92 5.42
N LEU A 96 -8.87 12.22 5.27
CA LEU A 96 -9.82 13.27 5.66
C LEU A 96 -10.60 13.86 4.49
N ALA A 97 -10.44 13.33 3.27
CA ALA A 97 -11.26 13.74 2.13
C ALA A 97 -12.69 13.22 2.30
N GLU A 98 -13.66 14.14 2.34
CA GLU A 98 -15.11 13.85 2.32
C GLU A 98 -15.66 13.73 0.89
#